data_AF-A0A925HX93-F1
#
_entry.id   AF-A0A925HX93-F1
#
_cell.length_a   1.000
_cell.length_b   1.000
_cell.length_c   1.000
_cell.angle_alpha   90.00
_cell.angle_beta   90.00
_cell.angle_gamma   90.00
#
_symmetry.space_group_name_H-M   'P 1'
#
loop_
_entity.id
_entity.type
_entity.pdbx_description
1 polymer ?
#
loop_
_entity_poly.entity_id
_entity_poly.type
_entity_poly.pdbx_seq_one_letter_code
_entity_poly.pdbx_strand_id
1 'polypeptide(L)'
;MYSKSERLFQRAQQSIPGGVNSPVRAFKSVGGTPVFIKRAEGTYLFDEDGNKYIDYIASWGPMILGHAHPLVINAIREQAGYSTSYGAPTELEIRMAELIKSMVPNVDLIRMVSSGTEACMSAVRVARGY
;
A
#
# COMPACT_ATOMS: atom_id res chain seq x y z
N MET A 1 25.30 -9.42 8.20
CA MET A 1 24.02 -9.39 7.44
C MET A 1 23.34 -8.08 7.80
N TYR A 2 22.71 -7.38 6.85
CA TYR A 2 22.03 -6.06 7.01
C TYR A 2 22.86 -4.79 6.83
N SER A 3 24.11 -4.85 6.33
CA SER A 3 24.97 -3.65 6.26
C SER A 3 24.43 -2.56 5.33
N LYS A 4 23.71 -2.92 4.25
CA LYS A 4 23.06 -1.92 3.39
C LYS A 4 21.82 -1.34 4.06
N SER A 5 21.00 -2.17 4.69
CA SER A 5 19.81 -1.73 5.44
C SER A 5 20.19 -0.74 6.56
N GLU A 6 21.26 -1.02 7.31
CA GLU A 6 21.79 -0.11 8.33
C GLU A 6 22.23 1.23 7.76
N ARG A 7 23.01 1.23 6.68
CA ARG A 7 23.45 2.45 6.00
C ARG A 7 22.28 3.25 5.45
N LEU A 8 21.26 2.59 4.90
CA LEU A 8 20.05 3.25 4.40
C LEU A 8 19.23 3.84 5.55
N PHE A 9 19.10 3.14 6.67
CA PHE A 9 18.38 3.65 7.84
C PHE A 9 19.07 4.87 8.43
N GLN A 10 20.40 4.85 8.60
CA GLN A 10 21.19 5.99 9.06
C GLN A 10 21.01 7.21 8.14
N ARG A 11 21.03 6.99 6.82
CA ARG A 11 20.78 8.05 5.84
C ARG A 11 19.33 8.56 5.93
N ALA A 12 18.35 7.67 6.08
CA ALA A 12 16.94 8.04 6.16
C ALA A 12 16.65 8.90 7.40
N GLN A 13 17.30 8.63 8.53
CA GLN A 13 17.17 9.42 9.76
C GLN A 13 17.59 10.88 9.60
N GLN A 14 18.40 11.22 8.59
CA GLN A 14 18.78 12.61 8.30
C GLN A 14 17.65 13.43 7.67
N SER A 15 16.60 12.79 7.14
CA SER A 15 15.56 13.47 6.36
C SER A 15 14.13 13.08 6.75
N ILE A 16 13.95 11.94 7.41
CA ILE A 16 12.63 11.38 7.76
C ILE A 16 12.58 11.18 9.27
N PRO A 17 11.57 11.71 9.99
CA PRO A 17 11.41 11.47 11.43
C PRO A 17 11.45 9.98 11.78
N GLY A 18 12.40 9.58 12.61
CA GLY A 18 12.60 8.17 12.97
C GLY A 18 13.06 7.27 11.81
N GLY A 19 13.46 7.83 10.67
CA GLY A 19 13.93 7.13 9.48
C GLY A 19 12.85 6.43 8.65
N VAL A 20 11.55 6.64 8.96
CA VAL A 20 10.43 5.92 8.32
C VAL A 20 9.17 6.78 8.16
N ASN A 21 8.38 6.52 7.11
CA ASN A 21 7.09 7.21 6.86
C ASN A 21 5.89 6.58 7.59
N SER A 22 6.08 5.44 8.25
CA SER A 22 5.07 4.78 9.08
C SER A 22 5.75 4.25 10.35
N PRO A 23 5.32 4.66 11.56
CA PRO A 23 6.07 4.40 12.79
C PRO A 23 6.39 2.93 13.06
N VAL A 24 5.48 2.02 12.73
CA VAL A 24 5.67 0.57 12.94
C VAL A 24 6.88 0.02 12.18
N ARG A 25 7.26 0.66 11.07
CA ARG A 25 8.41 0.25 10.24
C ARG A 25 9.75 0.55 10.91
N ALA A 26 9.80 1.33 11.98
CA ALA A 26 11.04 1.64 12.70
C ALA A 26 11.53 0.50 13.60
N PHE A 27 10.80 -0.63 13.67
CA PHE A 27 11.14 -1.82 14.47
C PHE A 27 11.30 -1.57 15.98
N LYS A 28 10.87 -0.41 16.49
CA LYS A 28 10.98 -0.06 17.92
C LYS A 28 10.36 -1.10 18.86
N SER A 29 9.32 -1.81 18.41
CA SER A 29 8.64 -2.85 19.19
C SER A 29 9.37 -4.19 19.23
N VAL A 30 10.26 -4.46 18.28
CA VAL A 30 10.99 -5.74 18.15
C VAL A 30 12.51 -5.59 18.31
N GLY A 31 13.00 -4.35 18.37
CA GLY A 31 14.42 -4.03 18.44
C GLY A 31 15.14 -4.14 17.09
N GLY A 32 16.39 -3.70 17.07
CA GLY A 32 17.26 -3.76 15.90
C GLY A 32 16.99 -2.66 14.87
N THR A 33 17.54 -2.86 13.67
CA THR A 33 17.43 -1.94 12.54
C THR A 33 16.40 -2.45 11.53
N PRO A 34 15.51 -1.58 11.02
CA PRO A 34 14.57 -1.96 9.97
C PRO A 34 15.26 -2.54 8.74
N VAL A 35 14.67 -3.60 8.18
CA VAL A 35 15.12 -4.20 6.92
C VAL A 35 14.57 -3.37 5.75
N PHE A 36 15.45 -2.96 4.84
CA PHE A 36 15.06 -2.21 3.64
C PHE A 36 14.77 -3.19 2.49
N ILE A 37 13.52 -3.20 2.02
CA ILE A 37 13.08 -4.10 0.95
C ILE A 37 13.38 -3.50 -0.42
N LYS A 38 14.02 -4.29 -1.29
CA LYS A 38 14.38 -3.91 -2.67
C LYS A 38 13.33 -4.35 -3.69
N ARG A 39 12.79 -5.56 -3.54
CA ARG A 39 11.77 -6.12 -4.44
C ARG A 39 10.92 -7.17 -3.72
N ALA A 40 9.77 -7.50 -4.30
CA ALA A 40 8.87 -8.53 -3.81
C ALA A 40 8.24 -9.27 -5.00
N GLU A 41 7.98 -10.56 -4.83
CA GLU A 41 7.38 -11.41 -5.87
C GLU A 41 6.69 -12.62 -5.23
N GLY A 42 5.45 -12.88 -5.62
CA GLY A 42 4.65 -13.96 -5.03
C GLY A 42 4.54 -13.79 -3.51
N THR A 43 4.97 -14.80 -2.76
CA THR A 43 4.92 -14.80 -1.30
C THR A 43 6.24 -14.34 -0.65
N TYR A 44 7.15 -13.71 -1.41
CA TYR A 44 8.49 -13.41 -0.93
C TYR A 44 8.85 -11.92 -1.00
N LEU A 45 9.56 -11.45 0.03
CA LEU A 45 10.31 -10.19 0.02
C LEU A 45 11.80 -10.46 -0.17
N PHE A 46 12.48 -9.52 -0.82
CA PHE A 46 13.92 -9.51 -0.99
C PHE A 46 14.48 -8.17 -0.52
N ASP A 47 15.38 -8.18 0.45
CA ASP A 47 15.98 -6.96 0.98
C ASP A 47 17.16 -6.44 0.12
N GLU A 48 17.66 -5.25 0.46
CA GLU A 48 18.79 -4.61 -0.21
C GLU A 48 20.10 -5.40 -0.10
N ASP A 49 20.22 -6.22 0.94
CA ASP A 49 21.34 -7.13 1.19
C ASP A 49 21.20 -8.47 0.43
N GLY A 50 20.06 -8.72 -0.21
CA GLY A 50 19.78 -9.91 -1.02
C GLY A 50 19.16 -11.08 -0.25
N ASN A 51 18.82 -10.90 1.03
CA ASN A 51 18.15 -11.92 1.81
C ASN A 51 16.70 -12.08 1.35
N LYS A 52 16.19 -13.32 1.41
CA LYS A 52 14.85 -13.70 0.97
C LYS A 52 14.01 -14.09 2.18
N TYR A 53 12.77 -13.57 2.26
CA TYR A 53 11.85 -13.81 3.36
C TYR A 53 10.51 -14.31 2.84
N ILE A 54 9.93 -15.33 3.49
CA ILE A 54 8.50 -15.62 3.32
C ILE A 54 7.72 -14.49 3.98
N ASP A 55 6.82 -13.85 3.24
CA ASP A 55 6.11 -12.67 3.69
C ASP A 55 4.75 -13.01 4.30
N TYR A 56 4.63 -12.78 5.60
CA TYR A 56 3.37 -12.81 6.33
C TYR A 56 2.81 -11.42 6.64
N ILE A 57 3.52 -10.34 6.26
CA ILE A 57 3.06 -8.96 6.43
C ILE A 57 2.15 -8.57 5.26
N ALA A 58 2.49 -9.00 4.03
CA ALA A 58 1.67 -8.79 2.82
C ALA A 58 1.30 -7.30 2.60
N SER A 59 2.24 -6.40 2.88
CA SER A 59 2.03 -4.95 2.87
C SER A 59 0.88 -4.47 3.77
N TRP A 60 0.65 -5.15 4.90
CA TRP A 60 -0.46 -4.93 5.83
C TRP A 60 -1.83 -5.28 5.26
N GLY A 61 -1.91 -6.18 4.28
CA GLY A 61 -3.17 -6.75 3.77
C GLY A 61 -3.35 -6.75 2.24
N PRO A 62 -2.99 -5.72 1.47
CA PRO A 62 -3.37 -5.59 0.06
C PRO A 62 -2.86 -6.70 -0.86
N MET A 63 -1.79 -7.40 -0.48
CA MET A 63 -1.12 -8.40 -1.32
C MET A 63 -1.75 -9.78 -1.21
N ILE A 64 -3.09 -9.87 -1.24
CA ILE A 64 -3.83 -11.14 -1.11
C ILE A 64 -3.53 -12.14 -2.24
N LEU A 65 -3.23 -11.65 -3.44
CA LEU A 65 -2.81 -12.46 -4.59
C LEU A 65 -1.28 -12.69 -4.63
N GLY A 66 -0.55 -12.26 -3.60
CA GLY A 66 0.90 -12.16 -3.63
C GLY A 66 1.41 -10.90 -4.33
N HIS A 67 2.70 -10.61 -4.11
CA HIS A 67 3.39 -9.45 -4.67
C HIS A 67 3.62 -9.60 -6.17
N ALA A 68 3.53 -8.47 -6.88
CA ALA A 68 3.79 -8.38 -8.32
C ALA A 68 3.00 -9.39 -9.18
N HIS A 69 1.75 -9.69 -8.78
CA HIS A 69 0.89 -10.61 -9.53
C HIS A 69 0.75 -10.17 -11.00
N PRO A 70 1.03 -11.03 -11.99
CA PRO A 70 1.15 -10.62 -13.40
C PRO A 70 -0.06 -9.87 -13.95
N LEU A 71 -1.28 -10.32 -13.63
CA LEU A 71 -2.51 -9.64 -14.08
C LEU A 71 -2.62 -8.21 -13.54
N VAL A 72 -2.26 -7.98 -12.28
CA VAL A 72 -2.33 -6.65 -11.65
C VAL A 72 -1.26 -5.73 -12.23
N ILE A 73 -0.03 -6.23 -12.38
CA ILE A 73 1.08 -5.47 -12.95
C ILE A 73 0.80 -5.08 -14.41
N ASN A 74 0.28 -6.01 -15.22
CA ASN A 74 -0.03 -5.72 -16.61
C ASN A 74 -1.14 -4.66 -16.74
N ALA A 75 -2.22 -4.75 -15.95
CA ALA A 75 -3.29 -3.75 -15.95
C ALA A 75 -2.77 -2.35 -15.53
N ILE A 76 -1.90 -2.27 -14.53
CA ILE A 76 -1.27 -1.01 -14.11
C ILE A 76 -0.38 -0.46 -15.24
N ARG A 77 0.44 -1.29 -15.88
CA ARG A 77 1.35 -0.87 -16.96
C ARG A 77 0.59 -0.35 -18.17
N GLU A 78 -0.50 -1.02 -18.54
CA GLU A 78 -1.39 -0.60 -19.62
C GLU A 78 -2.01 0.77 -19.29
N GLN A 79 -2.62 0.89 -18.11
CA GLN A 79 -3.29 2.14 -17.72
C GLN A 79 -2.31 3.32 -17.59
N ALA A 80 -1.10 3.08 -17.07
CA ALA A 80 -0.05 4.08 -16.96
C ALA A 80 0.42 4.62 -18.33
N GLY A 81 0.20 3.87 -19.42
CA GLY A 81 0.45 4.33 -20.78
C GLY A 81 -0.48 5.47 -21.24
N TYR A 82 -1.66 5.62 -20.61
CA TYR A 82 -2.59 6.71 -20.90
C TYR A 82 -2.36 7.93 -19.99
N SER A 83 -2.37 7.70 -18.67
CA SER A 83 -1.98 8.63 -17.59
C SER A 83 -2.39 8.00 -16.26
N THR A 84 -1.76 8.40 -15.16
CA THR A 84 -2.15 7.99 -13.80
C THR A 84 -3.12 8.97 -13.11
N SER A 85 -3.39 10.13 -13.72
CA SER A 85 -4.30 11.14 -13.16
C SER A 85 -4.80 12.09 -14.24
N TYR A 86 -6.07 12.51 -14.15
CA TYR A 86 -6.73 13.37 -15.13
C TYR A 86 -7.40 14.61 -14.52
N GLY A 87 -7.69 14.62 -13.21
CA GLY A 87 -8.49 15.69 -12.58
C GLY A 87 -9.94 15.77 -13.08
N ALA A 88 -10.41 14.74 -13.80
CA ALA A 88 -11.75 14.63 -14.38
C ALA A 88 -12.25 13.17 -14.27
N PRO A 89 -13.57 12.94 -14.34
CA PRO A 89 -14.15 11.59 -14.19
C PRO A 89 -13.73 10.63 -15.31
N THR A 90 -13.68 9.34 -14.97
CA THR A 90 -13.37 8.23 -15.85
C THR A 90 -14.40 7.10 -15.74
N GLU A 91 -14.57 6.31 -16.80
CA GLU A 91 -15.45 5.13 -16.75
C GLU A 91 -14.99 4.08 -15.71
N LEU A 92 -13.68 4.02 -15.44
CA LEU A 92 -13.10 3.12 -14.45
C LEU A 92 -13.64 3.36 -13.03
N GLU A 93 -13.96 4.61 -12.68
CA GLU A 93 -14.56 4.94 -11.39
C GLU A 93 -15.97 4.34 -11.25
N ILE A 94 -16.76 4.34 -12.33
CA ILE A 94 -18.11 3.76 -12.35
C ILE A 94 -18.00 2.24 -12.20
N ARG A 95 -17.19 1.59 -13.04
CA ARG A 95 -16.99 0.13 -13.02
C ARG A 95 -16.51 -0.36 -11.65
N MET A 96 -15.61 0.39 -11.00
CA MET A 96 -15.13 0.06 -9.66
C MET A 96 -16.24 0.19 -8.61
N ALA A 97 -17.03 1.27 -8.64
CA ALA A 97 -18.13 1.47 -7.70
C ALA A 97 -19.19 0.36 -7.83
N GLU A 98 -19.55 -0.01 -9.05
CA GLU A 98 -20.51 -1.09 -9.33
C GLU A 98 -19.99 -2.45 -8.86
N LEU A 99 -18.71 -2.76 -9.12
CA LEU A 99 -18.08 -3.99 -8.66
C LEU A 99 -18.13 -4.08 -7.12
N ILE A 100 -17.72 -3.05 -6.40
CA ILE A 100 -17.76 -3.04 -4.92
C ILE A 100 -19.19 -3.26 -4.42
N LYS A 101 -20.19 -2.54 -4.98
CA LYS A 101 -21.60 -2.70 -4.61
C LYS A 101 -22.10 -4.12 -4.83
N SER A 102 -21.67 -4.80 -5.90
CA SER A 102 -22.05 -6.19 -6.16
C SER A 102 -21.44 -7.19 -5.18
N MET A 103 -20.31 -6.86 -4.55
CA MET A 103 -19.59 -7.75 -3.64
C MET A 103 -19.92 -7.50 -2.15
N VAL A 104 -20.36 -6.30 -1.80
CA VAL A 104 -20.64 -5.91 -0.40
C VAL A 104 -22.13 -5.55 -0.24
N PRO A 105 -22.91 -6.35 0.52
CA PRO A 105 -24.34 -6.08 0.71
C PRO A 105 -24.59 -4.80 1.50
N ASN A 106 -25.79 -4.23 1.36
CA ASN A 106 -26.26 -3.04 2.09
C ASN A 106 -25.45 -1.75 1.82
N VAL A 107 -24.91 -1.60 0.60
CA VAL A 107 -24.23 -0.37 0.17
C VAL A 107 -24.91 0.22 -1.06
N ASP A 108 -25.61 1.33 -0.88
CA ASP A 108 -26.35 1.99 -1.97
C ASP A 108 -25.46 2.85 -2.86
N LEU A 109 -24.49 3.57 -2.28
CA LEU A 109 -23.58 4.48 -2.97
C LEU A 109 -22.15 4.34 -2.43
N ILE A 110 -21.17 4.53 -3.30
CA ILE A 110 -19.74 4.44 -3.00
C ILE A 110 -19.06 5.79 -3.30
N ARG A 111 -18.07 6.14 -2.48
CA ARG A 111 -17.12 7.22 -2.75
C ARG A 111 -15.69 6.70 -2.54
N MET A 112 -14.86 6.80 -3.57
CA MET A 112 -13.42 6.51 -3.45
C MET A 112 -12.71 7.69 -2.77
N VAL A 113 -11.74 7.39 -1.92
CA VAL A 113 -10.85 8.34 -1.22
C VAL A 113 -9.44 7.76 -1.16
N SER A 114 -8.46 8.53 -0.68
CA SER A 114 -7.04 8.17 -0.81
C SER A 114 -6.55 7.23 0.29
N SER A 115 -7.27 7.09 1.40
CA SER A 115 -6.88 6.22 2.51
C SER A 115 -8.05 5.74 3.37
N GLY A 116 -7.83 4.68 4.14
CA GLY A 116 -8.78 4.23 5.17
C GLY A 116 -9.04 5.29 6.24
N THR A 117 -8.05 6.12 6.58
CA THR A 117 -8.22 7.26 7.50
C THR A 117 -9.23 8.27 6.98
N GLU A 118 -9.11 8.67 5.70
CA GLU A 118 -10.07 9.57 5.05
C GLU A 118 -11.47 8.96 4.96
N ALA A 119 -11.54 7.65 4.69
CA ALA A 119 -12.81 6.92 4.63
C ALA A 119 -13.52 6.97 6.00
N CYS A 120 -12.81 6.61 7.07
CA CYS A 120 -13.34 6.65 8.44
C CYS A 120 -13.77 8.06 8.85
N MET A 121 -12.93 9.07 8.59
CA MET A 121 -13.27 10.48 8.88
C MET A 121 -14.53 10.93 8.14
N SER A 122 -14.67 10.55 6.86
CA SER A 122 -15.83 10.92 6.04
C SER A 122 -17.09 10.21 6.53
N ALA A 123 -17.02 8.91 6.84
CA ALA A 123 -18.15 8.14 7.35
C ALA A 123 -18.66 8.70 8.69
N VAL A 124 -17.75 9.00 9.64
CA VAL A 124 -18.13 9.60 10.93
C VAL A 124 -18.77 10.97 10.74
N ARG A 125 -18.27 11.79 9.79
CA ARG A 125 -18.87 13.09 9.49
C ARG A 125 -20.29 12.96 8.95
N VAL A 126 -20.51 12.05 8.00
CA VAL A 126 -21.86 11.79 7.44
C VAL A 126 -22.80 11.29 8.53
N ALA A 127 -22.36 10.34 9.35
CA ALA A 127 -23.16 9.77 10.44
C ALA A 127 -23.56 10.79 11.51
N ARG A 128 -22.75 11.85 11.73
CA ARG A 128 -23.08 12.94 12.66
C ARG A 128 -24.00 14.00 12.07
N GLY A 129 -24.06 14.11 10.75
CA GLY A 129 -24.88 15.11 10.05
C GLY A 129 -26.29 14.63 9.72
N TYR A 130 -26.52 13.31 9.78
CA TYR A 130 -27.84 12.67 9.74
C TYR A 130 -28.42 12.60 11.15
#